data_AF-A0AA89BQR2-F1
#
_entry.id   AF-A0AA89BQR2-F1
#
_cell.length_a   1.000
_cell.length_b   1.000
_cell.length_c   1.000
_cell.angle_alpha   90.00
_cell.angle_beta   90.00
_cell.angle_gamma   90.00
#
_symmetry.space_group_name_H-M   'P 1'
#
loop_
_entity.id
_entity.type
_entity.pdbx_description
1 polymer ?
#
loop_
_entity_poly.entity_id
_entity_poly.type
_entity_poly.pdbx_seq_one_letter_code
_entity_poly.pdbx_strand_id
1 'polypeptide(L)'
;MAWLLIDLGADVNAIDKDGNRPLHLVYSQLATMTDEKELEHFGQFADMLVQSGAHVDVLNNKGESCVELSKSTNFPLDVVAHTSLKCLTARTILDNNISYKGEVPTDVEDWIKFHMKPAT
;
A
#
# COMPACT_ATOMS: atom_id res chain seq x y z
N MET A 1 -13.78 15.03 -1.54
CA MET A 1 -13.48 15.21 -0.10
C MET A 1 -12.10 14.65 0.28
N ALA A 2 -11.70 13.45 -0.17
CA ALA A 2 -10.37 12.93 0.19
C ALA A 2 -9.19 13.73 -0.35
N TRP A 3 -9.27 14.31 -1.57
CA TRP A 3 -8.19 15.14 -2.11
C TRP A 3 -7.81 16.30 -1.18
N LEU A 4 -8.81 16.98 -0.59
CA LEU A 4 -8.58 18.05 0.38
C LEU A 4 -7.79 17.57 1.61
N LEU A 5 -8.06 16.36 2.10
CA LEU A 5 -7.33 15.82 3.25
C LEU A 5 -5.87 15.53 2.90
N ILE A 6 -5.64 14.95 1.72
CA ILE A 6 -4.30 14.67 1.21
C ILE A 6 -3.51 15.98 1.02
N ASP A 7 -4.13 17.00 0.42
CA ASP A 7 -3.53 18.32 0.24
C ASP A 7 -3.20 19.01 1.59
N LEU A 8 -3.99 18.73 2.63
CA LEU A 8 -3.73 19.20 3.99
C LEU A 8 -2.67 18.36 4.74
N GLY A 9 -2.04 17.37 4.08
CA GLY A 9 -0.96 16.56 4.64
C GLY A 9 -1.44 15.32 5.39
N ALA A 10 -2.63 14.81 5.11
CA ALA A 10 -3.05 13.52 5.63
C ALA A 10 -2.09 12.42 5.15
N ASP A 11 -1.68 11.56 6.07
CA ASP A 11 -0.80 10.44 5.76
C ASP A 11 -1.56 9.37 4.94
N VAL A 12 -1.26 9.29 3.65
CA VAL A 12 -1.81 8.29 2.71
C VAL A 12 -1.38 6.85 3.04
N ASN A 13 -0.39 6.71 3.93
CA ASN A 13 0.18 5.48 4.42
C ASN A 13 -0.13 5.26 5.90
N ALA A 14 -1.11 5.96 6.48
CA ALA A 14 -1.59 5.68 7.83
C ALA A 14 -2.06 4.22 7.94
N ILE A 15 -1.96 3.62 9.14
CA ILE A 15 -2.42 2.25 9.39
C ILE A 15 -3.54 2.24 10.42
N ASP A 16 -4.54 1.39 10.21
CA ASP A 16 -5.54 1.08 11.22
C ASP A 16 -5.07 -0.04 12.18
N LYS A 17 -5.96 -0.45 13.09
CA LYS A 17 -5.70 -1.54 14.05
C LYS A 17 -5.42 -2.90 13.41
N ASP A 18 -5.89 -3.10 12.18
CA ASP A 18 -5.77 -4.35 11.41
C ASP A 18 -4.58 -4.25 10.43
N GLY A 19 -3.78 -3.18 10.51
CA GLY A 19 -2.64 -2.93 9.63
C GLY A 19 -3.07 -2.51 8.22
N ASN A 20 -4.35 -2.21 7.99
CA ASN A 20 -4.81 -1.73 6.69
C ASN A 20 -4.41 -0.27 6.52
N ARG A 21 -3.93 0.04 5.31
CA ARG A 21 -3.73 1.41 4.85
C ARG A 21 -4.99 1.93 4.15
N PRO A 22 -5.14 3.24 3.94
CA PRO A 22 -6.24 3.79 3.15
C PRO A 22 -6.49 3.03 1.84
N LEU A 23 -5.42 2.64 1.14
CA LEU A 23 -5.50 1.90 -0.11
C LEU A 23 -6.05 0.46 0.08
N HIS A 24 -5.72 -0.23 1.17
CA HIS A 24 -6.29 -1.55 1.49
C HIS A 24 -7.81 -1.45 1.68
N LEU A 25 -8.28 -0.41 2.36
CA LEU A 25 -9.70 -0.20 2.61
C LEU A 25 -10.45 0.06 1.29
N VAL A 26 -9.89 0.85 0.38
CA VAL A 26 -10.46 1.09 -0.94
C VAL A 26 -10.65 -0.22 -1.71
N TYR A 27 -9.61 -1.06 -1.78
CA TYR A 27 -9.70 -2.34 -2.48
C TYR A 27 -10.63 -3.35 -1.81
N SER A 28 -10.69 -3.36 -0.48
CA SER A 28 -11.66 -4.17 0.24
C SER A 28 -13.11 -3.76 -0.07
N GLN A 29 -13.38 -2.47 -0.27
CA GLN A 29 -14.71 -2.00 -0.67
C GLN A 29 -14.99 -2.36 -2.12
N LEU A 30 -14.06 -2.07 -3.04
CA LEU A 30 -14.19 -2.39 -4.47
C LEU A 30 -14.50 -3.88 -4.72
N ALA A 31 -13.96 -4.80 -3.91
CA ALA A 31 -14.22 -6.23 -4.01
C ALA A 31 -15.66 -6.64 -3.65
N THR A 32 -16.40 -5.79 -2.93
CA THR A 32 -17.76 -6.08 -2.44
C THR A 32 -18.84 -5.23 -3.11
N MET A 33 -18.44 -4.19 -3.83
CA MET A 33 -19.35 -3.26 -4.49
C MET A 33 -20.01 -3.87 -5.72
N THR A 34 -21.27 -3.51 -5.94
CA THR A 34 -22.07 -3.93 -7.11
C THR A 34 -22.64 -2.77 -7.91
N ASP A 35 -22.67 -1.56 -7.33
CA ASP A 35 -23.10 -0.35 -8.05
C ASP A 35 -21.95 0.19 -8.91
N GLU A 36 -22.18 0.25 -10.23
CA GLU A 36 -21.17 0.67 -11.21
C GLU A 36 -20.67 2.11 -11.00
N LYS A 37 -21.53 3.03 -10.54
CA LYS A 37 -21.15 4.43 -10.35
C LYS A 37 -20.29 4.62 -9.12
N GLU A 38 -20.59 3.89 -8.05
CA GLU A 38 -19.74 3.87 -6.85
C GLU A 38 -18.39 3.23 -7.16
N LEU A 39 -18.39 2.17 -7.96
CA LEU A 39 -17.19 1.46 -8.40
C LEU A 39 -16.22 2.38 -9.15
N GLU A 40 -16.72 3.18 -10.10
CA GLU A 40 -15.91 4.17 -10.83
C GLU A 40 -15.36 5.25 -9.88
N HIS A 41 -16.18 5.78 -8.98
CA HIS A 41 -15.71 6.76 -8.00
C HIS A 41 -14.60 6.19 -7.10
N PHE A 42 -14.76 4.96 -6.58
CA PHE A 42 -13.75 4.31 -5.76
C PHE A 42 -12.47 3.98 -6.54
N GLY A 43 -12.56 3.65 -7.83
CA GLY A 43 -11.39 3.54 -8.71
C GLY A 43 -10.59 4.84 -8.76
N GLN A 44 -11.25 5.99 -8.92
CA GLN A 44 -10.58 7.30 -8.88
C GLN A 44 -9.93 7.60 -7.53
N PHE A 45 -10.53 7.15 -6.41
CA PHE A 45 -9.89 7.26 -5.09
C PHE A 45 -8.63 6.39 -5.00
N ALA A 46 -8.63 5.19 -5.57
CA ALA A 46 -7.44 4.33 -5.62
C ALA A 46 -6.30 5.03 -6.39
N ASP A 47 -6.59 5.54 -7.59
CA ASP A 47 -5.61 6.26 -8.41
C ASP A 47 -5.04 7.48 -7.69
N MET A 48 -5.90 8.26 -7.02
CA MET A 48 -5.49 9.44 -6.27
C MET A 48 -4.54 9.08 -5.12
N LEU A 49 -4.84 8.02 -4.35
CA LEU A 49 -3.97 7.56 -3.26
C LEU A 49 -2.59 7.13 -3.80
N VAL A 50 -2.58 6.37 -4.89
CA VAL A 50 -1.37 5.88 -5.54
C VAL A 50 -0.51 7.05 -6.07
N GLN A 51 -1.13 8.02 -6.75
CA GLN A 51 -0.46 9.24 -7.22
C GLN A 51 0.10 10.08 -6.06
N SER A 52 -0.53 9.97 -4.88
CA SER A 52 -0.09 10.66 -3.66
C SER A 52 0.99 9.89 -2.88
N GLY A 53 1.48 8.77 -3.40
CA GLY A 53 2.56 7.99 -2.78
C GLY A 53 2.10 6.88 -1.83
N ALA A 54 0.86 6.41 -1.96
CA ALA A 54 0.42 5.23 -1.23
C ALA A 54 1.22 3.99 -1.67
N HIS A 55 1.74 3.24 -0.70
CA HIS A 55 2.43 1.99 -0.99
C HIS A 55 1.45 0.89 -1.36
N VAL A 56 1.66 0.29 -2.52
CA VAL A 56 0.80 -0.78 -3.05
C VAL A 56 1.20 -2.17 -2.55
N ASP A 57 2.44 -2.32 -2.08
CA ASP A 57 3.10 -3.61 -1.84
C ASP A 57 3.29 -3.98 -0.36
N VAL A 58 2.84 -3.14 0.57
CA VAL A 58 2.92 -3.42 2.01
C VAL A 58 1.78 -4.31 2.46
N LEU A 59 2.07 -5.23 3.36
CA LEU A 59 1.12 -6.19 3.90
C LEU A 59 0.35 -5.62 5.11
N ASN A 60 -0.96 -5.87 5.17
CA ASN A 60 -1.76 -5.70 6.38
C ASN A 60 -1.50 -6.85 7.38
N ASN A 61 -2.14 -6.84 8.56
CA ASN A 61 -1.94 -7.90 9.57
C ASN A 61 -2.42 -9.30 9.12
N LYS A 62 -3.18 -9.40 8.02
CA LYS A 62 -3.59 -10.67 7.40
C LYS A 62 -2.58 -11.18 6.36
N GLY A 63 -1.50 -10.43 6.11
CA GLY A 63 -0.51 -10.76 5.10
C GLY A 63 -0.91 -10.37 3.67
N GLU A 64 -1.90 -9.49 3.50
CA GLU A 64 -2.44 -9.08 2.19
C GLU A 64 -1.85 -7.73 1.76
N SER A 65 -1.36 -7.64 0.52
CA SER A 65 -1.00 -6.36 -0.11
C SER A 65 -2.18 -5.76 -0.87
N CYS A 66 -2.15 -4.44 -1.11
CA CYS A 66 -3.16 -3.80 -1.97
C CYS A 66 -3.14 -4.37 -3.39
N VAL A 67 -1.95 -4.68 -3.91
CA VAL A 67 -1.80 -5.38 -5.20
C VAL A 67 -2.56 -6.70 -5.20
N GLU A 68 -2.42 -7.51 -4.16
CA GLU A 68 -3.10 -8.81 -4.08
C GLU A 68 -4.63 -8.64 -4.01
N LEU A 69 -5.10 -7.71 -3.17
CA LEU A 69 -6.53 -7.38 -3.10
C LEU A 69 -7.07 -6.84 -4.42
N SER A 70 -6.27 -6.08 -5.20
CA SER A 70 -6.72 -5.52 -6.47
C SER A 70 -7.04 -6.58 -7.53
N LYS A 71 -6.40 -7.75 -7.47
CA LYS A 71 -6.59 -8.85 -8.44
C LYS A 71 -7.99 -9.45 -8.40
N SER A 72 -8.69 -9.34 -7.27
CA SER A 72 -10.07 -9.80 -7.14
C SER A 72 -11.11 -8.74 -7.53
N THR A 73 -10.66 -7.58 -8.04
CA THR A 73 -11.51 -6.46 -8.45
C THR A 73 -11.40 -6.20 -9.96
N ASN A 74 -12.35 -5.42 -10.51
CA ASN A 74 -12.28 -4.92 -11.88
C ASN A 74 -11.26 -3.77 -12.07
N PHE A 75 -10.49 -3.40 -11.03
CA PHE A 75 -9.54 -2.28 -11.02
C PHE A 75 -8.14 -2.74 -10.59
N PRO A 76 -7.47 -3.59 -11.40
CA PRO A 76 -6.17 -4.11 -11.04
C PRO A 76 -5.14 -2.98 -10.92
N LEU A 77 -4.32 -3.03 -9.86
CA LEU A 77 -3.19 -2.12 -9.71
C LEU A 77 -2.05 -2.53 -10.64
N ASP A 78 -1.49 -1.55 -11.36
CA ASP A 78 -0.19 -1.73 -12.01
C ASP A 78 0.94 -1.66 -10.97
N VAL A 79 1.43 -2.84 -10.60
CA VAL A 79 2.54 -3.01 -9.65
C VAL A 79 3.81 -2.34 -10.13
N VAL A 80 4.09 -2.39 -11.44
CA VAL A 80 5.35 -1.91 -12.01
C VAL A 80 5.37 -0.39 -12.06
N ALA A 81 4.23 0.22 -12.39
CA ALA A 81 4.11 1.68 -12.43
C ALA A 81 4.23 2.33 -11.04
N HIS A 82 3.85 1.62 -9.98
CA HIS A 82 3.63 2.23 -8.66
C HIS A 82 4.50 1.64 -7.53
N THR A 83 5.42 0.74 -7.84
CA THR A 83 6.45 0.28 -6.89
C THR A 83 7.75 1.02 -7.14
N SER A 84 8.19 1.84 -6.18
CA SER A 84 9.49 2.51 -6.29
C SER A 84 10.65 1.50 -6.21
N LEU A 85 11.80 1.85 -6.80
CA LEU A 85 13.02 1.04 -6.65
C LEU A 85 13.37 0.82 -5.18
N LYS A 86 13.15 1.82 -4.32
CA LYS A 86 13.41 1.74 -2.88
C LYS A 86 12.51 0.70 -2.19
N CYS A 87 11.25 0.59 -2.59
CA CYS A 87 10.32 -0.46 -2.11
C CYS A 87 10.78 -1.84 -2.56
N LEU A 88 11.15 -1.97 -3.84
CA LEU A 88 11.64 -3.23 -4.40
C LEU A 88 12.93 -3.71 -3.71
N THR A 89 13.85 -2.79 -3.41
CA THR A 89 15.07 -3.09 -2.64
C THR A 89 14.73 -3.53 -1.22
N ALA A 90 13.84 -2.82 -0.52
CA ALA A 90 13.42 -3.19 0.84
C ALA A 90 12.82 -4.60 0.87
N ARG A 91 11.94 -4.94 -0.07
CA ARG A 91 11.37 -6.29 -0.22
C ARG A 91 12.43 -7.34 -0.49
N THR A 92 13.36 -7.05 -1.42
CA THR A 92 14.43 -7.99 -1.77
C THR A 92 15.32 -8.30 -0.56
N ILE A 93 15.64 -7.29 0.26
CA ILE A 93 16.38 -7.45 1.52
C ILE A 93 15.63 -8.38 2.46
N LEU A 94 14.34 -8.13 2.67
CA LEU A 94 13.51 -8.91 3.60
C LEU A 94 13.26 -10.34 3.12
N ASP A 95 12.90 -10.54 1.86
CA ASP A 95 12.59 -11.85 1.29
C ASP A 95 13.81 -12.78 1.23
N ASN A 96 15.01 -12.23 1.11
CA ASN A 96 16.27 -12.98 1.12
C ASN A 96 16.97 -12.99 2.48
N ASN A 97 16.35 -12.46 3.54
CA ASN A 97 16.94 -12.35 4.88
C ASN A 97 18.34 -11.69 4.89
N ILE A 98 18.54 -10.68 4.05
CA ILE A 98 19.82 -9.94 3.98
C ILE A 98 19.94 -9.08 5.23
N SER A 99 21.09 -9.17 5.92
CA SER A 99 21.37 -8.31 7.08
C SER A 99 21.52 -6.85 6.65
N TYR A 100 20.79 -5.94 7.31
CA TYR A 100 20.84 -4.51 7.03
C TYR A 100 21.01 -3.65 8.29
N LYS A 101 20.77 -4.20 9.49
CA LYS A 101 20.82 -3.44 10.75
C LYS A 101 22.25 -3.03 11.07
N GLY A 102 22.49 -1.73 11.26
CA GLY A 102 23.81 -1.15 11.48
C GLY A 102 24.66 -0.99 10.21
N GLU A 103 24.20 -1.51 9.07
CA GLU A 103 24.91 -1.46 7.77
C GLU A 103 24.39 -0.32 6.88
N VAL A 104 23.20 0.20 7.17
CA VAL A 104 22.57 1.30 6.43
C VAL A 104 22.15 2.43 7.39
N PRO A 105 21.98 3.67 6.90
CA PRO A 105 21.48 4.76 7.74
C PRO A 105 20.12 4.43 8.39
N THR A 106 19.85 4.98 9.57
CA THR A 106 18.63 4.70 10.36
C THR A 106 17.34 4.93 9.56
N ASP A 107 17.28 6.00 8.76
CA ASP A 107 16.11 6.28 7.90
C ASP A 107 15.86 5.19 6.85
N VAL A 108 16.93 4.52 6.39
CA VAL A 108 16.85 3.39 5.46
C VAL A 108 16.42 2.13 6.20
N GLU A 109 16.91 1.91 7.42
CA GLU A 109 16.42 0.80 8.25
C GLU A 109 14.92 0.91 8.51
N ASP A 110 14.43 2.09 8.85
CA ASP A 110 13.02 2.31 9.14
C ASP A 110 12.16 2.13 7.87
N TRP A 111 12.69 2.54 6.71
CA TRP A 111 12.07 2.23 5.42
C TRP A 111 12.01 0.74 5.11
N ILE A 112 13.06 -0.03 5.45
CA ILE A 112 13.06 -1.48 5.28
C ILE A 112 12.06 -2.11 6.25
N LYS A 113 12.06 -1.70 7.53
CA LYS A 113 11.11 -2.18 8.55
C LYS A 113 9.66 -1.95 8.14
N PHE A 114 9.36 -0.85 7.47
CA PHE A 114 8.03 -0.53 6.95
C PHE A 114 7.46 -1.60 6.00
N HIS A 115 8.31 -2.39 5.33
CA HIS A 115 7.92 -3.48 4.43
C HIS A 115 7.96 -4.87 5.08
N MET A 116 8.18 -4.95 6.40
CA MET A 116 8.22 -6.23 7.11
C MET A 116 6.89 -6.96 7.02
N LYS A 117 6.97 -8.29 6.93
CA LYS A 117 5.80 -9.16 7.03
C LYS A 117 5.21 -9.06 8.45
N PRO A 118 3.88 -9.11 8.62
CA PRO A 118 3.27 -9.16 9.94
C PRO A 118 3.80 -10.35 10.72
N ALA A 119 3.92 -10.18 12.04
CA ALA A 119 4.22 -11.32 12.91
C ALA A 119 3.07 -12.33 12.81
N THR A 120 3.39 -13.56 12.41
CA THR A 120 2.48 -14.72 12.36
C THR A 120 2.12 -15.21 13.75
#